data_AF-A0A9X1WAD3-F1
#
_entry.id   AF-A0A9X1WAD3-F1
#
_cell.length_a   1.000
_cell.length_b   1.000
_cell.length_c   1.000
_cell.angle_alpha   90.00
_cell.angle_beta   90.00
_cell.angle_gamma   90.00
#
_symmetry.space_group_name_H-M   'P 1'
#
loop_
_entity.id
_entity.type
_entity.pdbx_description
1 polymer ?
#
loop_
_entity_poly.entity_id
_entity_poly.type
_entity_poly.pdbx_seq_one_letter_code
_entity_poly.pdbx_strand_id
1 'polypeptide(L)'
;MRALPSALMTTAFAIAPYAIGDDIDFSATQGSFSDAVEYQTNPLSFTIYTDTQTSNSAWEEIQPQNSNYDNPYRVSLFSPQNGEDSERLWSQTKSIGAYGLGVAGALALMPESITQWEKNGDPLLEKWWDNVNQGPVWDRDVWYINYLGHPYFGGVYYQSARKSGYRQWDSFIYSAMMSTFYWEYGVEAFAEIPSIQDLFVTPILGWVYGEWAYNKEQEIRISGGSVWGSSALGSTTLFFLDPVDGLGNGVNHLFGRQLVTAGTGFMGVQDVGMPNGVSERQFKFQVQYALDTTPDSGRTRSNYYAQNNNDPITYGIVGISAGASYVSPSEVWQLEPGVGASFSLGLHFTPAFSGHLTYTRAYLTDTASQASTAYENYSVNALYYFNAESSFRPFITAGFGEAMKNMDRKQKKFQLNAGAGVHYQINSNWAVQTDWRYAAGPRSNVKDHLATGKLIYRFGQGEG
;
A
#
# COMPACT_ATOMS: atom_id res chain seq x y z
N MET A 1 1.45 -49.07 -16.30
CA MET A 1 2.38 -48.70 -17.39
C MET A 1 2.75 -47.23 -17.22
N ARG A 2 4.06 -46.96 -17.17
CA ARG A 2 4.81 -45.70 -17.29
C ARG A 2 4.50 -44.52 -16.35
N ALA A 3 5.56 -44.16 -15.62
CA ALA A 3 5.71 -42.99 -14.78
C ALA A 3 6.48 -41.86 -15.49
N LEU A 4 6.28 -40.64 -14.96
CA LEU A 4 7.11 -39.41 -14.99
C LEU A 4 7.10 -38.53 -16.27
N PRO A 5 7.43 -37.21 -16.19
CA PRO A 5 7.58 -36.35 -14.99
C PRO A 5 6.92 -34.94 -15.06
N SER A 6 6.84 -34.35 -13.87
CA SER A 6 6.73 -32.94 -13.52
C SER A 6 7.86 -32.06 -14.07
N ALA A 7 7.55 -30.84 -14.53
CA ALA A 7 8.51 -29.78 -14.78
C ALA A 7 8.00 -28.44 -14.20
N LEU A 8 8.56 -28.08 -13.03
CA LEU A 8 8.65 -26.71 -12.54
C LEU A 8 9.72 -25.98 -13.37
N MET A 9 9.40 -24.79 -13.89
CA MET A 9 10.39 -23.93 -14.56
C MET A 9 10.79 -22.82 -13.59
N THR A 10 11.92 -23.03 -12.93
CA THR A 10 12.64 -22.05 -12.12
C THR A 10 13.70 -21.41 -13.02
N THR A 11 13.52 -20.15 -13.42
CA THR A 11 14.58 -19.39 -14.11
C THR A 11 15.39 -18.61 -13.08
N ALA A 12 16.54 -19.17 -12.71
CA ALA A 12 17.65 -18.46 -12.09
C ALA A 12 18.50 -17.82 -13.20
N PHE A 13 18.73 -16.52 -13.14
CA PHE A 13 19.72 -15.85 -14.00
C PHE A 13 21.04 -15.74 -13.25
N ALA A 14 22.05 -16.45 -13.77
CA ALA A 14 23.43 -16.37 -13.35
C ALA A 14 24.11 -15.15 -13.98
N ILE A 15 24.92 -14.44 -13.18
CA ILE A 15 25.80 -13.35 -13.60
C ILE A 15 27.14 -14.00 -14.02
N ALA A 16 27.57 -13.77 -15.26
CA ALA A 16 28.87 -14.21 -15.76
C ALA A 16 29.97 -13.19 -15.39
N PRO A 17 31.15 -13.61 -14.92
CA PRO A 17 32.28 -12.71 -14.67
C PRO A 17 33.05 -12.42 -15.96
N TYR A 18 33.41 -11.16 -16.15
CA TYR A 18 34.20 -10.68 -17.30
C TYR A 18 35.70 -10.95 -17.08
N ALA A 19 36.38 -11.35 -18.15
CA ALA A 19 37.79 -11.75 -18.18
C ALA A 19 38.75 -10.55 -18.03
N ILE A 20 39.81 -10.76 -17.25
CA ILE A 20 40.94 -9.84 -17.04
C ILE A 20 41.99 -10.17 -18.12
N GLY A 21 42.47 -9.15 -18.83
CA GLY A 21 43.61 -9.25 -19.74
C GLY A 21 44.91 -8.92 -19.00
N ASP A 22 45.88 -9.82 -19.13
CA ASP A 22 47.25 -9.69 -18.62
C ASP A 22 48.04 -8.64 -19.40
N ASP A 23 48.80 -7.83 -18.66
CA ASP A 23 50.17 -7.37 -18.91
C ASP A 23 50.35 -5.99 -18.25
N ILE A 24 51.23 -5.89 -17.24
CA ILE A 24 52.31 -4.89 -17.13
C ILE A 24 53.11 -5.11 -15.83
N ASP A 25 54.42 -5.07 -16.05
CA ASP A 25 55.63 -5.28 -15.26
C ASP A 25 55.69 -4.84 -13.78
N PHE A 26 56.37 -5.67 -12.97
CA PHE A 26 56.69 -5.43 -11.56
C PHE A 26 58.18 -5.03 -11.43
N SER A 27 58.47 -3.75 -11.20
CA SER A 27 59.79 -3.34 -10.69
C SER A 27 59.69 -2.23 -9.63
N ALA A 28 60.08 -2.63 -8.42
CA ALA A 28 60.35 -1.92 -7.17
C ALA A 28 60.54 -0.39 -7.18
N THR A 29 59.89 0.27 -6.20
CA THR A 29 60.57 1.14 -5.22
C THR A 29 59.76 1.19 -3.92
N GLN A 30 60.40 0.84 -2.81
CA GLN A 30 59.86 1.00 -1.45
C GLN A 30 59.73 2.49 -1.11
N GLY A 31 58.51 2.93 -0.80
CA GLY A 31 58.21 4.22 -0.18
C GLY A 31 57.06 4.04 0.81
N SER A 32 57.23 4.52 2.03
CA SER A 32 56.29 4.30 3.15
C SER A 32 54.88 4.80 2.86
N PHE A 33 53.88 3.94 3.04
CA PHE A 33 52.47 4.32 3.11
C PHE A 33 51.94 4.03 4.52
N SER A 34 52.02 5.03 5.38
CA SER A 34 50.98 5.26 6.40
C SER A 34 50.00 6.23 5.74
N ASP A 35 48.83 5.73 5.33
CA ASP A 35 47.58 6.47 5.26
C ASP A 35 46.49 5.50 4.77
N ALA A 36 45.58 5.15 5.68
CA ALA A 36 44.33 4.52 5.31
C ALA A 36 43.51 5.60 4.56
N VAL A 37 43.28 5.39 3.27
CA VAL A 37 42.35 6.22 2.49
C VAL A 37 40.94 5.94 3.00
N GLU A 38 40.47 6.82 3.86
CA GLU A 38 39.07 6.96 4.20
C GLU A 38 38.32 7.37 2.92
N TYR A 39 37.46 6.49 2.40
CA TYR A 39 36.54 6.85 1.31
C TYR A 39 35.55 7.89 1.85
N GLN A 40 35.90 9.15 1.68
CA GLN A 40 35.03 10.27 2.01
C GLN A 40 33.91 10.35 0.98
N THR A 41 32.76 9.73 1.28
CA THR A 41 31.52 9.96 0.52
C THR A 41 31.08 11.40 0.79
N ASN A 42 31.46 12.33 -0.09
CA ASN A 42 30.97 13.71 -0.04
C ASN A 42 29.47 13.71 -0.38
N PRO A 43 28.55 14.04 0.55
CA PRO A 43 27.13 14.12 0.23
C PRO A 43 26.89 15.42 -0.55
N LEU A 44 26.49 15.30 -1.81
CA LEU A 44 26.34 16.41 -2.73
C LEU A 44 25.11 17.26 -2.36
N SER A 45 25.34 18.45 -1.79
CA SER A 45 24.29 19.41 -1.41
C SER A 45 23.81 20.29 -2.59
N PHE A 46 22.50 20.54 -2.78
CA PHE A 46 21.90 21.35 -3.86
C PHE A 46 20.67 22.19 -3.44
N THR A 47 20.50 23.43 -3.91
CA THR A 47 19.44 24.37 -3.43
C THR A 47 18.17 24.40 -4.28
N ILE A 48 17.01 24.01 -3.74
CA ILE A 48 15.67 24.17 -4.36
C ILE A 48 15.04 25.49 -3.96
N TYR A 49 14.46 26.19 -4.93
CA TYR A 49 13.59 27.34 -4.70
C TYR A 49 12.15 26.86 -4.55
N THR A 50 11.59 26.99 -3.36
CA THR A 50 10.19 26.62 -3.05
C THR A 50 9.35 27.88 -3.02
N ASP A 51 8.19 27.91 -3.67
CA ASP A 51 7.24 29.00 -3.41
C ASP A 51 6.74 28.88 -1.95
N THR A 52 6.89 29.95 -1.18
CA THR A 52 6.43 30.00 0.22
C THR A 52 4.91 29.97 0.36
N GLN A 53 4.17 30.20 -0.74
CA GLN A 53 2.71 30.14 -0.79
C GLN A 53 2.18 28.81 -1.35
N THR A 54 2.99 28.02 -2.06
CA THR A 54 2.63 26.69 -2.59
C THR A 54 3.72 25.66 -2.25
N SER A 55 3.46 24.82 -1.25
CA SER A 55 4.48 23.91 -0.73
C SER A 55 4.45 22.58 -1.48
N ASN A 56 5.35 22.42 -2.45
CA ASN A 56 5.73 21.12 -3.00
C ASN A 56 6.79 20.40 -2.13
N SER A 57 6.94 20.80 -0.86
CA SER A 57 7.94 20.24 0.04
C SER A 57 7.51 18.85 0.49
N ALA A 58 8.42 17.87 0.44
CA ALA A 58 8.15 16.57 1.05
C ALA A 58 8.07 16.72 2.58
N TRP A 59 7.29 15.86 3.26
CA TRP A 59 7.19 15.90 4.73
C TRP A 59 8.57 15.81 5.41
N GLU A 60 9.46 15.02 4.82
CA GLU A 60 10.86 14.86 5.22
C GLU A 60 11.67 16.18 5.21
N GLU A 61 11.21 17.18 4.48
CA GLU A 61 11.90 18.47 4.29
C GLU A 61 11.33 19.59 5.16
N ILE A 62 10.13 19.34 5.67
CA ILE A 62 9.55 20.09 6.76
C ILE A 62 10.31 19.63 8.00
N GLN A 63 11.09 20.49 8.66
CA GLN A 63 11.72 20.13 9.93
C GLN A 63 10.62 20.01 11.00
N PRO A 64 10.12 18.81 11.32
CA PRO A 64 9.00 18.69 12.24
C PRO A 64 9.56 18.94 13.63
N GLN A 65 8.86 19.70 14.47
CA GLN A 65 9.21 19.75 15.88
C GLN A 65 9.07 18.35 16.48
N ASN A 66 10.04 17.88 17.28
CA ASN A 66 9.99 16.52 17.87
C ASN A 66 8.70 16.23 18.63
N SER A 67 8.03 17.27 19.17
CA SER A 67 6.71 17.17 19.81
C SER A 67 5.59 16.67 18.91
N ASN A 68 5.78 16.68 17.59
CA ASN A 68 4.84 16.11 16.63
C ASN A 68 4.75 14.58 16.71
N TYR A 69 5.78 13.93 17.23
CA TYR A 69 5.83 12.48 17.40
C TYR A 69 5.41 12.00 18.79
N ASP A 70 5.14 12.92 19.74
CA ASP A 70 4.60 12.58 21.06
C ASP A 70 3.25 11.84 20.96
N ASN A 71 2.46 12.18 19.93
CA ASN A 71 1.27 11.43 19.53
C ASN A 71 1.41 10.98 18.07
N PRO A 72 2.02 9.82 17.82
CA PRO A 72 2.38 9.39 16.48
C PRO A 72 1.16 9.09 15.59
N TYR A 73 -0.03 8.94 16.16
CA TYR A 73 -1.28 8.69 15.42
C TYR A 73 -2.18 9.94 15.30
N ARG A 74 -1.72 11.12 15.73
CA ARG A 74 -2.46 12.37 15.55
C ARG A 74 -2.69 12.65 14.06
N VAL A 75 -3.93 12.97 13.68
CA VAL A 75 -4.26 13.36 12.31
C VAL A 75 -4.27 14.88 12.19
N SER A 76 -3.43 15.39 11.29
CA SER A 76 -3.31 16.81 10.93
C SER A 76 -4.01 17.15 9.60
N LEU A 77 -4.62 16.15 8.94
CA LEU A 77 -5.33 16.31 7.64
C LEU A 77 -6.26 17.54 7.57
N PHE A 78 -7.05 17.79 8.62
CA PHE A 78 -8.04 18.88 8.66
C PHE A 78 -7.54 20.16 9.35
N SER A 79 -6.35 20.12 9.91
CA SER A 79 -5.71 21.25 10.59
C SER A 79 -4.21 21.13 10.34
N PRO A 80 -3.74 21.52 9.14
CA PRO A 80 -2.32 21.47 8.81
C PRO A 80 -1.58 22.44 9.73
N GLN A 81 -0.60 21.92 10.46
CA GLN A 81 0.13 22.66 11.50
C GLN A 81 1.64 22.66 11.24
N ASN A 82 2.10 21.90 10.25
CA ASN A 82 3.50 21.61 10.00
C ASN A 82 3.95 22.10 8.62
N GLY A 83 3.12 22.82 7.87
CA GLY A 83 3.48 23.30 6.52
C GLY A 83 3.02 22.36 5.40
N GLU A 84 2.03 21.51 5.70
CA GLU A 84 1.30 20.73 4.70
C GLU A 84 0.46 21.66 3.79
N ASP A 85 0.39 21.34 2.50
CA ASP A 85 -0.33 22.13 1.49
C ASP A 85 -1.77 21.63 1.32
N SER A 86 -2.66 22.14 2.17
CA SER A 86 -4.08 21.76 2.14
C SER A 86 -4.82 22.27 0.89
N GLU A 87 -4.37 23.39 0.29
CA GLU A 87 -4.97 23.93 -0.93
C GLU A 87 -4.66 23.03 -2.13
N ARG A 88 -3.40 22.59 -2.28
CA ARG A 88 -3.00 21.60 -3.27
C ARG A 88 -3.75 20.30 -3.08
N LEU A 89 -3.83 19.77 -1.86
CA LEU A 89 -4.58 18.54 -1.59
C LEU A 89 -6.05 18.67 -1.99
N TRP A 90 -6.68 19.82 -1.69
CA TRP A 90 -8.07 20.06 -2.08
C TRP A 90 -8.24 20.15 -3.60
N SER A 91 -7.30 20.80 -4.30
CA SER A 91 -7.25 20.89 -5.76
C SER A 91 -7.14 19.49 -6.41
N GLN A 92 -6.28 18.64 -5.87
CA GLN A 92 -6.13 17.23 -6.28
C GLN A 92 -7.38 16.41 -5.99
N THR A 93 -8.00 16.62 -4.82
CA THR A 93 -9.26 15.95 -4.43
C THR A 93 -10.39 16.25 -5.42
N LYS A 94 -10.54 17.50 -5.86
CA LYS A 94 -11.51 17.85 -6.91
C LYS A 94 -11.22 17.17 -8.24
N SER A 95 -9.94 17.07 -8.60
CA SER A 95 -9.49 16.43 -9.84
C SER A 95 -9.78 14.94 -9.82
N ILE A 96 -9.47 14.26 -8.71
CA ILE A 96 -9.89 12.87 -8.45
C ILE A 96 -11.41 12.74 -8.59
N GLY A 97 -12.17 13.63 -7.95
CA GLY A 97 -13.63 13.67 -8.05
C GLY A 97 -14.12 13.68 -9.50
N ALA A 98 -13.56 14.57 -10.33
CA ALA A 98 -13.89 14.68 -11.75
C ALA A 98 -13.44 13.48 -12.58
N TYR A 99 -12.22 12.99 -12.38
CA TYR A 99 -11.67 11.84 -13.11
C TYR A 99 -12.41 10.55 -12.76
N GLY A 100 -12.76 10.35 -11.48
CA GLY A 100 -13.50 9.17 -11.04
C GLY A 100 -14.91 9.11 -11.61
N LEU A 101 -15.59 10.25 -11.87
CA LEU A 101 -16.83 10.25 -12.65
C LEU A 101 -16.62 9.77 -14.10
N GLY A 102 -15.50 10.15 -14.71
CA GLY A 102 -15.10 9.66 -16.03
C GLY A 102 -14.82 8.15 -16.02
N VAL A 103 -14.10 7.67 -15.01
CA VAL A 103 -13.84 6.23 -14.81
C VAL A 103 -15.14 5.47 -14.58
N ALA A 104 -16.02 5.94 -13.72
CA ALA A 104 -17.34 5.35 -13.49
C ALA A 104 -18.16 5.27 -14.79
N GLY A 105 -18.15 6.33 -15.60
CA GLY A 105 -18.77 6.31 -16.93
C GLY A 105 -18.18 5.25 -17.85
N ALA A 106 -16.86 5.07 -17.85
CA ALA A 106 -16.20 4.02 -18.63
C ALA A 106 -16.52 2.60 -18.10
N LEU A 107 -16.56 2.41 -16.78
CA LEU A 107 -16.92 1.14 -16.13
C LEU A 107 -18.39 0.76 -16.42
N ALA A 108 -19.31 1.73 -16.41
CA ALA A 108 -20.70 1.50 -16.80
C ALA A 108 -20.85 1.02 -18.25
N LEU A 109 -19.90 1.36 -19.13
CA LEU A 109 -19.87 0.88 -20.51
C LEU A 109 -19.21 -0.50 -20.64
N MET A 110 -18.37 -0.93 -19.68
CA MET A 110 -17.74 -2.25 -19.69
C MET A 110 -18.77 -3.40 -19.57
N PRO A 111 -18.41 -4.64 -19.94
CA PRO A 111 -19.26 -5.81 -19.74
C PRO A 111 -19.51 -6.07 -18.25
N GLU A 112 -20.74 -6.44 -17.89
CA GLU A 112 -21.15 -6.78 -16.51
C GLU A 112 -20.32 -7.94 -15.93
N SER A 113 -19.75 -8.81 -16.75
CA SER A 113 -18.86 -9.88 -16.29
C SER A 113 -17.53 -9.40 -15.71
N ILE A 114 -17.16 -8.14 -15.94
CA ILE A 114 -15.93 -7.51 -15.45
C ILE A 114 -16.24 -6.60 -14.27
N THR A 115 -17.29 -5.80 -14.39
CA THR A 115 -17.61 -4.75 -13.41
C THR A 115 -18.74 -5.12 -12.47
N GLN A 116 -19.55 -6.15 -12.75
CA GLN A 116 -20.78 -6.53 -12.04
C GLN A 116 -21.88 -5.45 -11.98
N TRP A 117 -21.71 -4.32 -12.68
CA TRP A 117 -22.68 -3.23 -12.74
C TRP A 117 -23.87 -3.54 -13.67
N GLU A 118 -24.98 -3.99 -13.09
CA GLU A 118 -26.22 -4.27 -13.83
C GLU A 118 -26.76 -3.03 -14.56
N LYS A 119 -27.03 -3.15 -15.87
CA LYS A 119 -27.47 -2.05 -16.74
C LYS A 119 -28.97 -1.82 -16.76
N ASN A 120 -29.75 -2.75 -16.22
CA ASN A 120 -31.21 -2.69 -16.17
C ASN A 120 -31.65 -2.68 -14.70
N GLY A 121 -32.06 -1.53 -14.17
CA GLY A 121 -32.43 -1.42 -12.76
C GLY A 121 -33.20 -0.16 -12.39
N ASP A 122 -33.52 -0.10 -11.10
CA ASP A 122 -34.22 1.00 -10.43
C ASP A 122 -33.49 2.35 -10.58
N PRO A 123 -34.16 3.48 -10.30
CA PRO A 123 -33.52 4.79 -10.31
C PRO A 123 -32.23 4.79 -9.46
N LEU A 124 -31.13 5.33 -10.02
CA LEU A 124 -29.78 5.25 -9.44
C LEU A 124 -29.71 5.65 -7.95
N LEU A 125 -30.47 6.66 -7.53
CA LEU A 125 -30.48 7.12 -6.13
C LEU A 125 -31.17 6.13 -5.17
N GLU A 126 -32.21 5.44 -5.63
CA GLU A 126 -32.91 4.41 -4.85
C GLU A 126 -32.01 3.18 -4.70
N LYS A 127 -31.40 2.75 -5.80
CA LYS A 127 -30.40 1.67 -5.80
C LYS A 127 -29.21 1.98 -4.87
N TRP A 128 -28.69 3.20 -4.91
CA TRP A 128 -27.62 3.64 -4.00
C TRP A 128 -28.04 3.55 -2.53
N TRP A 129 -29.24 4.05 -2.20
CA TRP A 129 -29.75 4.00 -0.84
C TRP A 129 -29.94 2.56 -0.36
N ASP A 130 -30.47 1.69 -1.21
CA ASP A 130 -30.67 0.27 -0.89
C ASP A 130 -29.35 -0.47 -0.70
N ASN A 131 -28.34 -0.20 -1.54
CA ASN A 131 -27.01 -0.79 -1.41
C ASN A 131 -26.32 -0.35 -0.10
N VAL A 132 -26.35 0.94 0.21
CA VAL A 132 -25.76 1.48 1.45
C VAL A 132 -26.48 0.93 2.70
N ASN A 133 -27.80 0.81 2.68
CA ASN A 133 -28.59 0.32 3.82
C ASN A 133 -28.44 -1.17 4.11
N GLN A 134 -28.10 -1.98 3.10
CA GLN A 134 -27.82 -3.40 3.31
C GLN A 134 -26.57 -3.64 4.16
N GLY A 135 -25.68 -2.65 4.20
CA GLY A 135 -24.40 -2.71 4.88
C GLY A 135 -23.37 -3.57 4.13
N PRO A 136 -22.08 -3.44 4.46
CA PRO A 136 -21.04 -4.08 3.68
C PRO A 136 -21.12 -5.61 3.66
N VAL A 137 -20.76 -6.20 2.54
CA VAL A 137 -20.73 -7.65 2.33
C VAL A 137 -19.35 -8.11 1.88
N TRP A 138 -19.01 -9.37 2.11
CA TRP A 138 -17.81 -9.92 1.47
C TRP A 138 -18.04 -10.02 -0.03
N ASP A 139 -17.29 -9.21 -0.78
CA ASP A 139 -17.40 -9.12 -2.21
C ASP A 139 -16.81 -10.36 -2.94
N ARG A 140 -17.32 -10.69 -4.13
CA ARG A 140 -17.01 -11.88 -4.94
C ARG A 140 -16.36 -11.52 -6.27
N ASP A 141 -15.89 -10.28 -6.43
CA ASP A 141 -15.21 -9.82 -7.62
C ASP A 141 -13.96 -10.63 -7.93
N VAL A 142 -13.50 -10.43 -9.17
CA VAL A 142 -12.30 -11.10 -9.65
C VAL A 142 -11.10 -10.60 -8.84
N TRP A 143 -10.33 -11.54 -8.30
CA TRP A 143 -9.26 -11.26 -7.34
C TRP A 143 -8.27 -10.16 -7.75
N TYR A 144 -7.98 -9.98 -9.04
CA TYR A 144 -7.06 -8.93 -9.49
C TYR A 144 -7.64 -7.52 -9.35
N ILE A 145 -8.96 -7.36 -9.37
CA ILE A 145 -9.60 -6.08 -9.08
C ILE A 145 -9.38 -5.76 -7.59
N ASN A 146 -9.70 -6.71 -6.71
CA ASN A 146 -9.64 -6.49 -5.26
C ASN A 146 -8.23 -6.37 -4.68
N TYR A 147 -7.26 -7.09 -5.26
CA TYR A 147 -5.91 -7.15 -4.70
C TYR A 147 -4.84 -6.43 -5.55
N LEU A 148 -5.18 -5.90 -6.72
CA LEU A 148 -4.28 -5.05 -7.52
C LEU A 148 -4.92 -3.71 -7.89
N GLY A 149 -6.12 -3.73 -8.48
CA GLY A 149 -6.81 -2.52 -8.93
C GLY A 149 -7.17 -1.57 -7.78
N HIS A 150 -7.88 -2.08 -6.78
CA HIS A 150 -8.26 -1.32 -5.60
C HIS A 150 -7.05 -0.77 -4.84
N PRO A 151 -6.03 -1.58 -4.45
CA PRO A 151 -4.80 -1.05 -3.85
C PRO A 151 -4.08 0.01 -4.70
N TYR A 152 -4.08 -0.13 -6.03
CA TYR A 152 -3.53 0.89 -6.92
C TYR A 152 -4.24 2.23 -6.75
N PHE A 153 -5.57 2.28 -6.84
CA PHE A 153 -6.33 3.51 -6.64
C PHE A 153 -6.21 4.05 -5.21
N GLY A 154 -6.17 3.18 -4.20
CA GLY A 154 -5.83 3.55 -2.82
C GLY A 154 -4.49 4.28 -2.73
N GLY A 155 -3.48 3.80 -3.44
CA GLY A 155 -2.16 4.44 -3.53
C GLY A 155 -2.12 5.74 -4.34
N VAL A 156 -3.01 5.90 -5.33
CA VAL A 156 -3.20 7.18 -6.03
C VAL A 156 -3.76 8.25 -5.08
N TYR A 157 -4.76 7.89 -4.27
CA TYR A 157 -5.27 8.78 -3.21
C TYR A 157 -4.17 9.11 -2.19
N TYR A 158 -3.43 8.09 -1.75
CA TYR A 158 -2.30 8.26 -0.83
C TYR A 158 -1.27 9.26 -1.35
N GLN A 159 -0.84 9.12 -2.61
CA GLN A 159 0.16 10.00 -3.23
C GLN A 159 -0.32 11.45 -3.31
N SER A 160 -1.62 11.68 -3.48
CA SER A 160 -2.18 13.04 -3.53
C SER A 160 -1.92 13.81 -2.24
N ALA A 161 -2.13 13.18 -1.08
CA ALA A 161 -1.79 13.73 0.23
C ALA A 161 -0.27 13.76 0.46
N ARG A 162 0.42 12.67 0.14
CA ARG A 162 1.87 12.55 0.36
C ARG A 162 2.67 13.63 -0.38
N LYS A 163 2.29 13.94 -1.62
CA LYS A 163 2.88 14.99 -2.47
C LYS A 163 2.45 16.41 -2.06
N SER A 164 1.40 16.55 -1.26
CA SER A 164 1.02 17.81 -0.61
C SER A 164 1.74 18.02 0.74
N GLY A 165 2.82 17.28 0.98
CA GLY A 165 3.66 17.45 2.16
C GLY A 165 3.08 16.83 3.42
N TYR A 166 2.06 15.96 3.35
CA TYR A 166 1.59 15.20 4.51
C TYR A 166 2.51 13.99 4.79
N ARG A 167 2.63 13.61 6.06
CA ARG A 167 3.34 12.37 6.45
C ARG A 167 2.59 11.11 6.05
N GLN A 168 3.22 9.96 6.26
CA GLN A 168 2.66 8.67 5.85
C GLN A 168 1.32 8.36 6.52
N TRP A 169 1.22 8.56 7.84
CA TRP A 169 -0.03 8.31 8.57
C TRP A 169 -1.20 9.18 8.08
N ASP A 170 -0.99 10.48 7.92
CA ASP A 170 -2.03 11.40 7.42
C ASP A 170 -2.43 11.06 5.98
N SER A 171 -1.46 10.68 5.14
CA SER A 171 -1.70 10.25 3.76
C SER A 171 -2.49 8.94 3.70
N PHE A 172 -2.22 8.01 4.62
CA PHE A 172 -3.01 6.78 4.78
C PHE A 172 -4.45 7.11 5.22
N ILE A 173 -4.65 8.01 6.19
CA ILE A 173 -6.00 8.40 6.63
C ILE A 173 -6.77 9.07 5.51
N TYR A 174 -6.13 9.96 4.73
CA TYR A 174 -6.75 10.54 3.53
C TYR A 174 -7.16 9.46 2.52
N SER A 175 -6.26 8.51 2.21
CA SER A 175 -6.55 7.39 1.33
C SER A 175 -7.71 6.53 1.84
N ALA A 176 -7.72 6.18 3.13
CA ALA A 176 -8.82 5.44 3.76
C ALA A 176 -10.17 6.13 3.63
N MET A 177 -10.21 7.45 3.81
CA MET A 177 -11.43 8.23 3.62
C MET A 177 -11.88 8.27 2.16
N MET A 178 -10.96 8.47 1.22
CA MET A 178 -11.28 8.51 -0.21
C MET A 178 -11.74 7.15 -0.72
N SER A 179 -11.07 6.07 -0.34
CA SER A 179 -11.47 4.70 -0.66
C SER A 179 -12.85 4.38 -0.09
N THR A 180 -13.11 4.73 1.16
CA THR A 180 -14.38 4.39 1.85
C THR A 180 -15.55 5.27 1.39
N PHE A 181 -15.43 6.59 1.50
CA PHE A 181 -16.58 7.47 1.36
C PHE A 181 -16.80 7.96 -0.07
N TYR A 182 -15.71 8.23 -0.80
CA TYR A 182 -15.82 8.70 -2.18
C TYR A 182 -16.03 7.55 -3.15
N TRP A 183 -15.23 6.49 -3.08
CA TRP A 183 -15.34 5.36 -3.99
C TRP A 183 -16.42 4.37 -3.55
N GLU A 184 -16.16 3.60 -2.50
CA GLU A 184 -16.98 2.46 -2.08
C GLU A 184 -18.45 2.84 -1.79
N TYR A 185 -18.66 3.72 -0.81
CA TYR A 185 -19.99 4.20 -0.44
C TYR A 185 -20.52 5.32 -1.35
N GLY A 186 -19.67 5.90 -2.18
CA GLY A 186 -20.04 7.02 -3.05
C GLY A 186 -20.37 6.53 -4.44
N VAL A 187 -19.34 6.37 -5.27
CA VAL A 187 -19.45 6.01 -6.70
C VAL A 187 -19.90 4.56 -6.91
N GLU A 188 -19.30 3.61 -6.23
CA GLU A 188 -19.52 2.17 -6.46
C GLU A 188 -20.86 1.71 -5.89
N ALA A 189 -21.30 2.30 -4.78
CA ALA A 189 -22.62 2.06 -4.20
C ALA A 189 -23.80 2.33 -5.15
N PHE A 190 -23.64 3.12 -6.22
CA PHE A 190 -24.67 3.27 -7.25
C PHE A 190 -24.90 2.00 -8.07
N ALA A 191 -23.91 1.11 -8.10
CA ALA A 191 -23.96 -0.14 -8.84
C ALA A 191 -24.05 -1.36 -7.91
N GLU A 192 -23.34 -1.35 -6.78
CA GLU A 192 -23.11 -2.55 -5.96
C GLU A 192 -23.19 -2.29 -4.46
N ILE A 193 -23.34 -3.36 -3.67
CA ILE A 193 -23.33 -3.27 -2.21
C ILE A 193 -21.87 -3.08 -1.77
N PRO A 194 -21.57 -2.13 -0.87
CA PRO A 194 -20.22 -1.94 -0.35
C PRO A 194 -19.52 -3.23 0.10
N SER A 195 -18.24 -3.33 -0.17
CA SER A 195 -17.39 -4.48 0.06
C SER A 195 -16.63 -4.37 1.38
N ILE A 196 -16.74 -5.38 2.24
CA ILE A 196 -15.98 -5.43 3.49
C ILE A 196 -14.48 -5.45 3.20
N GLN A 197 -14.01 -6.26 2.25
CA GLN A 197 -12.58 -6.36 2.01
C GLN A 197 -12.01 -5.05 1.46
N ASP A 198 -12.73 -4.34 0.61
CA ASP A 198 -12.19 -3.16 -0.08
C ASP A 198 -12.11 -1.95 0.87
N LEU A 199 -12.92 -1.93 1.94
CA LEU A 199 -12.75 -0.98 3.05
C LEU A 199 -11.40 -1.09 3.78
N PHE A 200 -10.76 -2.27 3.76
CA PHE A 200 -9.47 -2.48 4.42
C PHE A 200 -8.33 -2.64 3.41
N VAL A 201 -8.49 -3.52 2.44
CA VAL A 201 -7.45 -3.89 1.46
C VAL A 201 -7.06 -2.68 0.63
N THR A 202 -8.03 -1.91 0.12
CA THR A 202 -7.79 -0.73 -0.71
C THR A 202 -6.88 0.28 -0.04
N PRO A 203 -7.18 0.82 1.17
CA PRO A 203 -6.30 1.82 1.77
C PRO A 203 -5.04 1.24 2.40
N ILE A 204 -5.08 0.03 2.99
CA ILE A 204 -3.92 -0.54 3.68
C ILE A 204 -2.84 -0.97 2.68
N LEU A 205 -3.21 -1.72 1.64
CA LEU A 205 -2.25 -2.05 0.58
C LEU A 205 -1.98 -0.86 -0.33
N GLY A 206 -2.93 0.07 -0.44
CA GLY A 206 -2.73 1.35 -1.11
C GLY A 206 -1.67 2.22 -0.43
N TRP A 207 -1.53 2.17 0.89
CA TRP A 207 -0.40 2.82 1.58
C TRP A 207 0.95 2.19 1.17
N VAL A 208 1.05 0.86 1.16
CA VAL A 208 2.29 0.16 0.77
C VAL A 208 2.67 0.50 -0.68
N TYR A 209 1.72 0.38 -1.61
CA TYR A 209 1.94 0.71 -3.00
C TYR A 209 2.22 2.21 -3.20
N GLY A 210 1.43 3.07 -2.55
CA GLY A 210 1.51 4.53 -2.68
C GLY A 210 2.84 5.09 -2.18
N GLU A 211 3.37 4.61 -1.06
CA GLU A 211 4.69 5.03 -0.58
C GLU A 211 5.81 4.52 -1.49
N TRP A 212 5.71 3.29 -2.02
CA TRP A 212 6.64 2.81 -3.05
C TRP A 212 6.58 3.66 -4.33
N ALA A 213 5.37 3.95 -4.82
CA ALA A 213 5.14 4.70 -6.05
C ALA A 213 5.63 6.15 -5.90
N TYR A 214 5.36 6.79 -4.76
CA TYR A 214 5.88 8.11 -4.42
C TYR A 214 7.40 8.14 -4.53
N ASN A 215 8.10 7.21 -3.85
CA ASN A 215 9.56 7.16 -3.86
C ASN A 215 10.12 6.84 -5.26
N LYS A 216 9.47 5.92 -6.01
CA LYS A 216 9.85 5.57 -7.38
C LYS A 216 9.65 6.73 -8.36
N GLU A 217 8.58 7.51 -8.20
CA GLU A 217 8.33 8.71 -8.99
C GLU A 217 9.46 9.72 -8.79
N GLN A 218 9.85 9.98 -7.54
CA GLN A 218 10.98 10.86 -7.23
C GLN A 218 12.29 10.36 -7.86
N GLU A 219 12.60 9.07 -7.72
CA GLU A 219 13.79 8.44 -8.31
C GLU A 219 13.88 8.66 -9.83
N ILE A 220 12.78 8.40 -10.55
CA ILE A 220 12.73 8.55 -12.01
C ILE A 220 12.91 10.01 -12.41
N ARG A 221 12.25 10.94 -11.72
CA ARG A 221 12.39 12.38 -11.97
C ARG A 221 13.83 12.85 -11.74
N ILE A 222 14.47 12.41 -10.65
CA ILE A 222 15.87 12.71 -10.34
C ILE A 222 16.82 12.15 -11.39
N SER A 223 16.56 10.94 -11.86
CA SER A 223 17.39 10.25 -12.87
C SER A 223 17.18 10.80 -14.29
N GLY A 224 16.60 11.99 -14.42
CA GLY A 224 16.41 12.69 -15.69
C GLY A 224 15.14 12.30 -16.45
N GLY A 225 14.17 11.66 -15.79
CA GLY A 225 12.86 11.34 -16.36
C GLY A 225 12.87 10.18 -17.35
N SER A 226 13.91 9.33 -17.33
CA SER A 226 14.04 8.19 -18.23
C SER A 226 14.01 6.88 -17.46
N VAL A 227 13.41 5.86 -18.07
CA VAL A 227 13.44 4.47 -17.58
C VAL A 227 14.16 3.65 -18.64
N TRP A 228 15.20 2.92 -18.23
CA TRP A 228 16.07 2.14 -19.12
C TRP A 228 16.59 2.96 -20.33
N GLY A 229 16.93 4.23 -20.09
CA GLY A 229 17.44 5.15 -21.12
C GLY A 229 16.38 5.74 -22.05
N SER A 230 15.10 5.40 -21.88
CA SER A 230 14.00 5.94 -22.70
C SER A 230 13.19 6.99 -21.92
N SER A 231 13.13 8.21 -22.45
CA SER A 231 12.28 9.29 -21.94
C SER A 231 10.79 9.03 -22.18
N ALA A 232 10.44 8.31 -23.25
CA ALA A 232 9.08 7.89 -23.52
C ALA A 232 8.61 6.88 -22.46
N LEU A 233 9.42 5.85 -22.16
CA LEU A 233 9.12 4.92 -21.09
C LEU A 233 9.05 5.62 -19.73
N GLY A 234 9.98 6.53 -19.45
CA GLY A 234 9.94 7.32 -18.21
C GLY A 234 8.66 8.14 -18.07
N SER A 235 8.22 8.82 -19.12
CA SER A 235 6.97 9.59 -19.13
C SER A 235 5.74 8.69 -18.93
N THR A 236 5.71 7.54 -19.59
CA THR A 236 4.65 6.53 -19.41
C THR A 236 4.63 5.97 -17.99
N THR A 237 5.79 5.61 -17.44
CA THR A 237 5.91 5.14 -16.07
C THR A 237 5.43 6.19 -15.08
N LEU A 238 5.83 7.46 -15.23
CA LEU A 238 5.39 8.54 -14.35
C LEU A 238 3.86 8.73 -14.39
N PHE A 239 3.22 8.58 -15.56
CA PHE A 239 1.76 8.62 -15.66
C PHE A 239 1.08 7.48 -14.89
N PHE A 240 1.60 6.25 -14.98
CA PHE A 240 1.02 5.13 -14.25
C PHE A 240 1.37 5.13 -12.76
N LEU A 241 2.45 5.79 -12.35
CA LEU A 241 2.75 5.98 -10.94
C LEU A 241 1.81 7.03 -10.32
N ASP A 242 1.57 8.14 -11.02
CA ASP A 242 0.63 9.18 -10.59
C ASP A 242 -0.21 9.71 -11.76
N PRO A 243 -1.37 9.09 -12.03
CA PRO A 243 -2.24 9.51 -13.13
C PRO A 243 -2.94 10.83 -12.85
N VAL A 244 -3.14 11.23 -11.58
CA VAL A 244 -3.86 12.47 -11.25
C VAL A 244 -2.99 13.67 -11.61
N ASP A 245 -1.70 13.61 -11.29
CA ASP A 245 -0.74 14.63 -11.66
C ASP A 245 -0.56 14.71 -13.18
N GLY A 246 -0.45 13.56 -13.85
CA GLY A 246 -0.36 13.46 -15.31
C GLY A 246 -1.56 14.07 -16.04
N LEU A 247 -2.78 13.74 -15.61
CA LEU A 247 -4.02 14.26 -16.18
C LEU A 247 -4.21 15.75 -15.88
N GLY A 248 -3.87 16.21 -14.67
CA GLY A 248 -3.99 17.62 -14.27
C GLY A 248 -3.09 18.53 -15.12
N ASN A 249 -1.87 18.08 -15.42
CA ASN A 249 -0.96 18.78 -16.33
C ASN A 249 -1.53 18.87 -17.76
N GLY A 250 -2.17 17.80 -18.24
CA GLY A 250 -2.85 17.80 -19.53
C GLY A 250 -4.01 18.80 -19.60
N VAL A 251 -4.83 18.87 -18.55
CA VAL A 251 -5.95 19.83 -18.44
C VAL A 251 -5.41 21.27 -18.49
N ASN A 252 -4.38 21.59 -17.69
CA ASN A 252 -3.83 22.95 -17.68
C ASN A 252 -3.21 23.35 -19.01
N HIS A 253 -2.57 22.42 -19.71
CA HIS A 253 -2.04 22.65 -21.06
C HIS A 253 -3.16 22.93 -22.08
N LEU A 254 -4.26 22.17 -22.01
CA LEU A 254 -5.40 22.33 -22.91
C LEU A 254 -6.10 23.69 -22.74
N PHE A 255 -6.21 24.18 -21.51
CA PHE A 255 -6.94 25.42 -21.20
C PHE A 255 -6.05 26.66 -21.08
N GLY A 256 -4.72 26.51 -21.22
CA GLY A 256 -3.76 27.62 -21.19
C GLY A 256 -3.73 28.42 -19.89
N ARG A 257 -4.26 27.86 -18.80
CA ARG A 257 -4.31 28.47 -17.45
C ARG A 257 -4.30 27.37 -16.39
N GLN A 258 -3.82 27.70 -15.19
CA GLN A 258 -3.80 26.77 -14.06
C GLN A 258 -5.23 26.57 -13.51
N LEU A 259 -5.86 25.46 -13.88
CA LEU A 259 -7.17 25.02 -13.39
C LEU A 259 -7.05 23.94 -12.31
N VAL A 260 -6.00 23.13 -12.41
CA VAL A 260 -5.64 22.07 -11.46
C VAL A 260 -4.26 22.38 -10.87
N THR A 261 -4.07 22.25 -9.57
CA THR A 261 -2.73 22.38 -8.97
C THR A 261 -1.99 21.06 -9.15
N ALA A 262 -1.65 20.71 -10.39
CA ALA A 262 -0.79 19.59 -10.72
C ALA A 262 0.68 20.04 -10.72
N GLY A 263 1.62 19.13 -10.90
CA GLY A 263 3.05 19.35 -10.83
C GLY A 263 3.66 18.88 -9.50
N THR A 264 4.91 18.39 -9.63
CA THR A 264 5.91 18.36 -8.56
C THR A 264 7.04 19.29 -8.98
N GLY A 265 7.36 20.28 -8.15
CA GLY A 265 8.59 21.06 -8.35
C GLY A 265 9.79 20.15 -8.11
N PHE A 266 10.60 19.91 -9.14
CA PHE A 266 11.76 19.03 -9.04
C PHE A 266 13.01 19.66 -9.68
N MET A 267 14.15 19.51 -8.99
CA MET A 267 15.48 19.85 -9.52
C MET A 267 16.43 18.68 -9.25
N GLY A 268 17.04 18.15 -10.31
CA GLY A 268 17.94 16.99 -10.25
C GLY A 268 19.28 17.27 -10.91
N VAL A 269 20.30 16.57 -10.42
CA VAL A 269 21.66 16.62 -10.97
C VAL A 269 21.99 15.27 -11.58
N GLN A 270 22.44 15.28 -12.83
CA GLN A 270 22.86 14.09 -13.56
C GLN A 270 24.35 14.22 -13.90
N ASP A 271 25.17 13.29 -13.42
CA ASP A 271 26.56 13.19 -13.87
C ASP A 271 26.61 12.40 -15.18
N VAL A 272 26.97 13.07 -16.26
CA VAL A 272 27.13 12.47 -17.59
C VAL A 272 28.60 12.14 -17.79
N GLY A 273 28.93 10.85 -17.89
CA GLY A 273 30.29 10.41 -18.22
C GLY A 273 30.66 10.83 -19.65
N MET A 274 31.68 11.68 -19.78
CA MET A 274 32.20 12.08 -21.09
C MET A 274 33.22 11.06 -21.63
N PRO A 275 33.41 11.00 -22.97
CA PRO A 275 34.36 10.08 -23.62
C PRO A 275 35.83 10.26 -23.21
N ASN A 276 36.15 11.34 -22.49
CA ASN A 276 37.47 11.65 -21.95
C ASN A 276 37.69 11.13 -20.51
N GLY A 277 36.75 10.37 -19.95
CA GLY A 277 36.84 9.80 -18.60
C GLY A 277 36.49 10.78 -17.47
N VAL A 278 36.03 11.99 -17.79
CA VAL A 278 35.56 12.99 -16.82
C VAL A 278 34.03 12.93 -16.75
N SER A 279 33.43 12.92 -15.55
CA SER A 279 31.98 13.10 -15.42
C SER A 279 31.64 14.58 -15.44
N GLU A 280 30.82 15.02 -16.41
CA GLU A 280 30.28 16.37 -16.44
C GLU A 280 28.95 16.40 -15.69
N ARG A 281 28.88 17.27 -14.69
CA ARG A 281 27.72 17.42 -13.82
C ARG A 281 26.68 18.31 -14.51
N GLN A 282 25.66 17.70 -15.09
CA GLN A 282 24.58 18.41 -15.76
C GLN A 282 23.43 18.70 -14.78
N PHE A 283 23.03 19.97 -14.71
CA PHE A 283 21.85 20.40 -13.97
C PHE A 283 20.63 20.25 -14.86
N LYS A 284 19.68 19.39 -14.49
CA LYS A 284 18.43 19.22 -15.24
C LYS A 284 17.30 19.91 -14.49
N PHE A 285 16.91 21.08 -15.00
CA PHE A 285 15.70 21.79 -14.58
C PHE A 285 14.52 21.20 -15.36
N GLN A 286 13.58 20.56 -14.68
CA GLN A 286 12.29 20.25 -15.27
C GLN A 286 11.20 20.82 -14.37
N VAL A 287 11.09 22.15 -14.38
CA VAL A 287 9.95 22.86 -13.82
C VAL A 287 8.80 22.66 -14.80
N GLN A 288 7.81 21.85 -14.40
CA GLN A 288 6.62 21.63 -15.21
C GLN A 288 5.44 22.49 -14.73
N TYR A 289 5.69 23.73 -14.25
CA TYR A 289 4.70 24.83 -14.18
C TYR A 289 5.32 26.17 -14.59
N ALA A 290 4.50 27.01 -15.21
CA ALA A 290 4.81 28.43 -15.40
C ALA A 290 5.00 29.08 -14.02
N LEU A 291 6.18 29.64 -13.78
CA LEU A 291 6.52 30.32 -12.54
C LEU A 291 6.16 31.81 -12.66
N ASP A 292 5.34 32.31 -11.76
CA ASP A 292 5.66 33.58 -11.11
C ASP A 292 6.54 33.22 -9.91
N THR A 293 7.86 33.46 -10.02
CA THR A 293 8.81 33.25 -8.91
C THR A 293 8.91 34.51 -8.05
N THR A 294 8.77 34.39 -6.73
CA THR A 294 9.28 35.38 -5.77
C THR A 294 10.78 35.15 -5.53
N PRO A 295 11.65 36.15 -5.73
CA PRO A 295 13.05 36.07 -5.32
C PRO A 295 13.12 35.99 -3.79
N ASP A 296 13.80 34.97 -3.25
CA ASP A 296 14.34 34.83 -1.86
C ASP A 296 14.03 33.52 -1.09
N SER A 297 13.56 32.43 -1.74
CA SER A 297 13.14 31.19 -1.04
C SER A 297 13.95 29.91 -1.36
N GLY A 298 15.29 29.95 -1.33
CA GLY A 298 16.15 28.79 -1.61
C GLY A 298 16.50 27.91 -0.38
N ARG A 299 16.42 26.57 -0.48
CA ARG A 299 16.87 25.58 0.53
C ARG A 299 17.73 24.45 -0.04
N THR A 300 18.83 24.08 0.62
CA THR A 300 19.84 23.09 0.15
C THR A 300 19.56 21.64 0.61
N ARG A 301 19.63 20.64 -0.29
CA ARG A 301 19.31 19.20 -0.17
C ARG A 301 20.55 18.32 -0.41
N SER A 302 20.75 17.21 0.30
CA SER A 302 21.95 16.36 0.11
C SER A 302 21.75 14.88 -0.23
N ASN A 303 20.55 14.29 -0.15
CA ASN A 303 20.18 12.95 -0.66
C ASN A 303 18.70 12.65 -0.35
N TYR A 304 17.98 11.87 -1.18
CA TYR A 304 16.56 11.50 -0.94
C TYR A 304 16.36 10.13 -0.27
N TYR A 305 17.18 9.13 -0.60
CA TYR A 305 17.06 7.77 0.00
C TYR A 305 17.46 7.69 1.48
N ALA A 306 18.05 8.76 2.01
CA ALA A 306 18.59 8.82 3.37
C ALA A 306 18.04 10.06 4.10
N GLN A 307 16.75 10.29 4.01
CA GLN A 307 16.06 11.04 5.06
C GLN A 307 15.81 10.03 6.18
N ASN A 308 16.70 9.99 7.17
CA ASN A 308 16.40 9.47 8.50
C ASN A 308 15.24 10.32 9.06
N ASN A 309 14.02 10.03 8.61
CA ASN A 309 12.84 10.63 9.17
C ASN A 309 12.55 9.87 10.47
N ASN A 310 12.52 10.60 11.59
CA ASN A 310 12.17 10.06 12.90
C ASN A 310 10.65 9.73 12.99
N ASP A 311 9.91 9.69 11.87
CA ASP A 311 8.50 9.29 11.85
C ASP A 311 8.37 7.83 12.31
N PRO A 312 7.80 7.59 13.50
CA PRO A 312 7.66 6.24 14.01
C PRO A 312 6.60 5.44 13.23
N ILE A 313 5.73 6.09 12.46
CA ILE A 313 4.64 5.43 11.73
C ILE A 313 4.94 5.41 10.23
N THR A 314 5.50 4.30 9.80
CA THR A 314 5.73 4.01 8.38
C THR A 314 4.86 2.85 7.92
N TYR A 315 4.81 2.62 6.60
CA TYR A 315 4.17 1.44 6.02
C TYR A 315 4.74 0.10 6.54
N GLY A 316 5.83 0.10 7.34
CA GLY A 316 6.33 -1.08 8.03
C GLY A 316 5.44 -1.63 9.16
N ILE A 317 4.40 -0.88 9.56
CA ILE A 317 3.34 -1.44 10.43
C ILE A 317 2.37 -2.34 9.66
N VAL A 318 2.37 -2.31 8.32
CA VAL A 318 1.51 -3.17 7.51
C VAL A 318 2.12 -4.57 7.42
N GLY A 319 1.31 -5.59 7.69
CA GLY A 319 1.69 -6.99 7.58
C GLY A 319 0.70 -7.80 6.74
N ILE A 320 1.21 -8.72 5.93
CA ILE A 320 0.41 -9.76 5.27
C ILE A 320 0.78 -11.12 5.85
N SER A 321 -0.16 -12.05 5.83
CA SER A 321 0.11 -13.41 6.28
C SER A 321 -0.67 -14.45 5.50
N ALA A 322 -0.07 -15.62 5.39
CA ALA A 322 -0.67 -16.81 4.79
C ALA A 322 -0.40 -18.01 5.70
N GLY A 323 -1.37 -18.90 5.81
CA GLY A 323 -1.32 -20.02 6.73
C GLY A 323 -2.41 -21.06 6.50
N ALA A 324 -2.48 -22.00 7.42
CA ALA A 324 -3.49 -23.04 7.45
C ALA A 324 -4.32 -22.92 8.73
N SER A 325 -5.63 -23.13 8.61
CA SER A 325 -6.55 -23.18 9.74
C SER A 325 -7.24 -24.54 9.80
N TYR A 326 -7.13 -25.22 10.92
CA TYR A 326 -8.05 -26.30 11.26
C TYR A 326 -9.35 -25.69 11.75
N VAL A 327 -10.41 -25.88 10.99
CA VAL A 327 -11.76 -25.37 11.25
C VAL A 327 -12.61 -26.52 11.79
N SER A 328 -13.24 -26.30 12.93
CA SER A 328 -14.26 -27.18 13.50
C SER A 328 -15.57 -26.40 13.59
N PRO A 329 -16.39 -26.41 12.53
CA PRO A 329 -17.68 -25.73 12.52
C PRO A 329 -18.65 -26.40 13.51
N SER A 330 -19.57 -25.61 14.04
CA SER A 330 -20.72 -26.12 14.80
C SER A 330 -21.69 -26.92 13.93
N GLU A 331 -22.50 -27.77 14.58
CA GLU A 331 -23.48 -28.64 13.92
C GLU A 331 -24.47 -27.90 13.00
N VAL A 332 -24.72 -26.60 13.25
CA VAL A 332 -25.57 -25.74 12.42
C VAL A 332 -25.11 -25.74 10.96
N TRP A 333 -23.81 -25.86 10.70
CA TRP A 333 -23.26 -25.88 9.36
C TRP A 333 -23.40 -27.22 8.66
N GLN A 334 -23.60 -28.32 9.40
CA GLN A 334 -23.61 -29.69 8.86
C GLN A 334 -22.34 -30.00 8.06
N LEU A 335 -21.20 -29.58 8.60
CA LEU A 335 -19.88 -29.76 8.00
C LEU A 335 -18.96 -30.48 8.97
N GLU A 336 -18.20 -31.43 8.46
CA GLU A 336 -17.13 -32.08 9.21
C GLU A 336 -15.93 -31.12 9.40
N PRO A 337 -15.18 -31.25 10.52
CA PRO A 337 -13.95 -30.48 10.70
C PRO A 337 -12.90 -30.77 9.62
N GLY A 338 -12.06 -29.79 9.31
CA GLY A 338 -11.02 -29.95 8.31
C GLY A 338 -10.06 -28.77 8.22
N VAL A 339 -9.09 -28.88 7.32
CA VAL A 339 -8.07 -27.85 7.11
C VAL A 339 -8.43 -26.95 5.94
N GLY A 340 -8.27 -25.65 6.15
CA GLY A 340 -8.41 -24.62 5.12
C GLY A 340 -7.19 -23.71 5.03
N ALA A 341 -7.18 -22.86 4.01
CA ALA A 341 -6.21 -21.79 3.87
C ALA A 341 -6.70 -20.55 4.65
N SER A 342 -5.78 -19.81 5.25
CA SER A 342 -6.05 -18.57 5.95
C SER A 342 -5.09 -17.48 5.48
N PHE A 343 -5.64 -16.30 5.21
CA PHE A 343 -4.90 -15.10 4.85
C PHE A 343 -5.27 -13.99 5.82
N SER A 344 -4.31 -13.13 6.15
CA SER A 344 -4.63 -11.93 6.94
C SER A 344 -3.86 -10.71 6.48
N LEU A 345 -4.51 -9.55 6.57
CA LEU A 345 -3.93 -8.23 6.45
C LEU A 345 -3.95 -7.57 7.84
N GLY A 346 -2.79 -7.13 8.31
CA GLY A 346 -2.59 -6.63 9.67
C GLY A 346 -1.99 -5.23 9.72
N LEU A 347 -2.37 -4.47 10.74
CA LEU A 347 -1.75 -3.20 11.15
C LEU A 347 -1.18 -3.36 12.56
N HIS A 348 0.14 -3.27 12.69
CA HIS A 348 0.90 -3.42 13.94
C HIS A 348 1.15 -2.05 14.58
N PHE A 349 0.14 -1.54 15.29
CA PHE A 349 0.16 -0.17 15.80
C PHE A 349 1.25 0.08 16.85
N THR A 350 1.50 -0.90 17.70
CA THR A 350 2.60 -0.88 18.68
C THR A 350 3.20 -2.28 18.80
N PRO A 351 4.36 -2.45 19.45
CA PRO A 351 4.87 -3.80 19.77
C PRO A 351 3.87 -4.66 20.55
N ALA A 352 2.93 -4.05 21.28
CA ALA A 352 1.95 -4.72 22.11
C ALA A 352 0.55 -4.84 21.47
N PHE A 353 0.26 -4.15 20.36
CA PHE A 353 -1.11 -4.07 19.82
C PHE A 353 -1.16 -4.09 18.29
N SER A 354 -1.99 -4.98 17.73
CA SER A 354 -2.27 -5.04 16.28
C SER A 354 -3.74 -5.28 15.98
N GLY A 355 -4.19 -4.84 14.80
CA GLY A 355 -5.50 -5.17 14.23
C GLY A 355 -5.34 -6.01 12.96
N HIS A 356 -6.17 -7.05 12.78
CA HIS A 356 -6.06 -8.00 11.67
C HIS A 356 -7.42 -8.23 11.01
N LEU A 357 -7.50 -8.00 9.70
CA LEU A 357 -8.53 -8.60 8.85
C LEU A 357 -8.07 -9.98 8.43
N THR A 358 -8.83 -11.02 8.74
CA THR A 358 -8.51 -12.42 8.44
C THR A 358 -9.60 -13.03 7.58
N TYR A 359 -9.22 -13.77 6.54
CA TYR A 359 -10.11 -14.58 5.71
C TYR A 359 -9.63 -16.02 5.69
N THR A 360 -10.51 -16.94 6.03
CA THR A 360 -10.26 -18.39 6.08
C THR A 360 -11.23 -19.10 5.17
N ARG A 361 -10.73 -19.96 4.29
CA ARG A 361 -11.54 -20.80 3.40
C ARG A 361 -11.12 -22.26 3.53
N ALA A 362 -12.09 -23.12 3.80
CA ALA A 362 -11.90 -24.57 3.85
C ALA A 362 -12.92 -25.26 2.94
N TYR A 363 -12.54 -26.36 2.31
CA TYR A 363 -13.48 -27.26 1.65
C TYR A 363 -13.71 -28.44 2.58
N LEU A 364 -14.90 -28.51 3.15
CA LEU A 364 -15.28 -29.45 4.20
C LEU A 364 -16.34 -30.42 3.68
N THR A 365 -16.38 -31.62 4.24
CA THR A 365 -17.39 -32.62 3.89
C THR A 365 -18.73 -32.25 4.51
N ASP A 366 -19.76 -32.17 3.68
CA ASP A 366 -21.13 -31.98 4.15
C ASP A 366 -21.68 -33.29 4.72
N THR A 367 -22.17 -33.26 5.96
CA THR A 367 -22.57 -34.49 6.66
C THR A 367 -23.80 -35.15 6.06
N ALA A 368 -24.68 -34.40 5.39
CA ALA A 368 -25.92 -34.92 4.82
C ALA A 368 -25.74 -35.43 3.39
N SER A 369 -25.09 -34.63 2.55
CA SER A 369 -24.90 -34.90 1.12
C SER A 369 -23.58 -35.62 0.79
N GLN A 370 -22.64 -35.65 1.74
CA GLN A 370 -21.28 -36.15 1.55
C GLN A 370 -20.48 -35.38 0.48
N ALA A 371 -20.97 -34.21 0.07
CA ALA A 371 -20.33 -33.37 -0.93
C ALA A 371 -19.29 -32.43 -0.30
N SER A 372 -18.23 -32.14 -1.05
CA SER A 372 -17.26 -31.11 -0.68
C SER A 372 -17.89 -29.72 -0.78
N THR A 373 -17.99 -29.04 0.35
CA THR A 373 -18.67 -27.75 0.51
C THR A 373 -17.71 -26.68 1.03
N ALA A 374 -17.75 -25.49 0.45
CA ALA A 374 -16.96 -24.37 0.94
C ALA A 374 -17.50 -23.84 2.29
N TYR A 375 -16.63 -23.77 3.28
CA TYR A 375 -16.78 -22.96 4.49
C TYR A 375 -15.88 -21.74 4.38
N GLU A 376 -16.43 -20.57 4.68
CA GLU A 376 -15.68 -19.32 4.72
C GLU A 376 -15.93 -18.58 6.02
N ASN A 377 -14.87 -18.00 6.56
CA ASN A 377 -14.92 -17.12 7.71
C ASN A 377 -14.08 -15.88 7.42
N TYR A 378 -14.64 -14.69 7.61
CA TYR A 378 -13.84 -13.47 7.72
C TYR A 378 -14.06 -12.82 9.06
N SER A 379 -13.00 -12.20 9.60
CA SER A 379 -13.04 -11.56 10.90
C SER A 379 -12.08 -10.38 10.98
N VAL A 380 -12.50 -9.34 11.69
CA VAL A 380 -11.65 -8.24 12.14
C VAL A 380 -11.35 -8.49 13.61
N ASN A 381 -10.07 -8.57 13.94
CA ASN A 381 -9.59 -8.97 15.26
C ASN A 381 -8.58 -7.96 15.80
N ALA A 382 -8.73 -7.59 17.07
CA ALA A 382 -7.72 -6.88 17.84
C ALA A 382 -6.88 -7.89 18.62
N LEU A 383 -5.56 -7.73 18.57
CA LEU A 383 -4.58 -8.60 19.23
C LEU A 383 -3.79 -7.78 20.25
N TYR A 384 -3.65 -8.32 21.45
CA TYR A 384 -2.81 -7.75 22.50
C TYR A 384 -1.70 -8.73 22.88
N TYR A 385 -0.46 -8.33 22.67
CA TYR A 385 0.74 -9.13 22.89
C TYR A 385 1.32 -8.85 24.27
N PHE A 386 1.55 -9.92 25.03
CA PHE A 386 2.32 -9.89 26.26
C PHE A 386 3.81 -10.01 25.93
N ASN A 387 4.65 -9.41 26.78
CA ASN A 387 6.10 -9.40 26.60
C ASN A 387 6.53 -8.84 25.24
N ALA A 388 6.00 -7.68 24.86
CA ALA A 388 6.18 -7.08 23.54
C ALA A 388 7.66 -6.87 23.13
N GLU A 389 8.57 -6.68 24.10
CA GLU A 389 10.00 -6.54 23.85
C GLU A 389 10.71 -7.87 23.52
N SER A 390 10.06 -9.02 23.75
CA SER A 390 10.59 -10.35 23.48
C SER A 390 10.20 -10.80 22.07
N SER A 391 11.06 -11.57 21.40
CA SER A 391 10.71 -12.22 20.12
C SER A 391 9.59 -13.25 20.28
N PHE A 392 9.46 -13.88 21.45
CA PHE A 392 8.34 -14.77 21.78
C PHE A 392 7.29 -14.02 22.59
N ARG A 393 6.07 -13.95 22.04
CA ARG A 393 4.96 -13.14 22.57
C ARG A 393 3.67 -13.95 22.61
N PRO A 394 3.26 -14.43 23.80
CA PRO A 394 1.89 -14.85 24.01
C PRO A 394 0.94 -13.68 23.73
N PHE A 395 -0.25 -13.93 23.20
CA PHE A 395 -1.24 -12.88 22.97
C PHE A 395 -2.65 -13.38 23.19
N ILE A 396 -3.56 -12.43 23.45
CA ILE A 396 -4.99 -12.64 23.38
C ILE A 396 -5.56 -11.91 22.16
N THR A 397 -6.63 -12.45 21.60
CA THR A 397 -7.33 -11.86 20.46
C THR A 397 -8.81 -11.80 20.74
N ALA A 398 -9.46 -10.73 20.30
CA ALA A 398 -10.91 -10.60 20.33
C ALA A 398 -11.37 -9.82 19.09
N GLY A 399 -12.54 -10.17 18.58
CA GLY A 399 -13.00 -9.61 17.33
C GLY A 399 -14.43 -10.00 16.99
N PHE A 400 -14.79 -9.65 15.77
CA PHE A 400 -16.07 -10.00 15.19
C PHE A 400 -15.88 -10.33 13.71
N GLY A 401 -16.87 -11.00 13.14
CA GLY A 401 -16.78 -11.48 11.78
C GLY A 401 -18.06 -12.15 11.33
N GLU A 402 -18.03 -12.72 10.14
CA GLU A 402 -19.11 -13.57 9.66
C GLU A 402 -18.54 -14.87 9.09
N ALA A 403 -19.29 -15.95 9.27
CA ALA A 403 -19.05 -17.22 8.62
C ALA A 403 -20.20 -17.55 7.66
N MET A 404 -19.90 -18.29 6.60
CA MET A 404 -20.92 -18.76 5.67
C MET A 404 -20.54 -20.10 5.03
N LYS A 405 -21.56 -20.77 4.52
CA LYS A 405 -21.47 -22.03 3.79
C LYS A 405 -21.81 -21.78 2.32
N ASN A 406 -21.15 -22.49 1.41
CA ASN A 406 -21.41 -22.44 -0.04
C ASN A 406 -21.25 -21.05 -0.67
N MET A 407 -20.45 -20.18 -0.06
CA MET A 407 -20.31 -18.79 -0.50
C MET A 407 -21.63 -17.99 -0.52
N ASP A 408 -22.69 -18.52 0.11
CA ASP A 408 -24.05 -17.96 0.06
C ASP A 408 -24.23 -16.88 1.12
N ARG A 409 -24.28 -15.62 0.67
CA ARG A 409 -24.49 -14.44 1.52
C ARG A 409 -25.80 -14.52 2.32
N LYS A 410 -26.83 -15.24 1.84
CA LYS A 410 -28.10 -15.40 2.57
C LYS A 410 -27.97 -16.32 3.78
N GLN A 411 -26.96 -17.19 3.78
CA GLN A 411 -26.69 -18.13 4.87
C GLN A 411 -25.61 -17.63 5.83
N LYS A 412 -25.11 -16.39 5.64
CA LYS A 412 -24.09 -15.82 6.51
C LYS A 412 -24.57 -15.69 7.95
N LYS A 413 -23.65 -15.89 8.89
CA LYS A 413 -23.90 -15.78 10.32
C LYS A 413 -22.85 -14.87 10.93
N PHE A 414 -23.30 -13.78 11.54
CA PHE A 414 -22.45 -12.92 12.34
C PHE A 414 -21.94 -13.65 13.59
N GLN A 415 -20.68 -13.42 13.94
CA GLN A 415 -19.97 -14.05 15.03
C GLN A 415 -19.16 -13.02 15.81
N LEU A 416 -19.16 -13.13 17.13
CA LEU A 416 -18.14 -12.57 18.00
C LEU A 416 -17.10 -13.66 18.27
N ASN A 417 -15.82 -13.32 18.26
CA ASN A 417 -14.78 -14.28 18.51
C ASN A 417 -13.77 -13.80 19.55
N ALA A 418 -13.19 -14.76 20.27
CA ALA A 418 -12.12 -14.53 21.23
C ALA A 418 -11.18 -15.73 21.24
N GLY A 419 -9.92 -15.50 21.57
CA GLY A 419 -8.90 -16.52 21.49
C GLY A 419 -7.58 -16.13 22.14
N ALA A 420 -6.63 -17.04 22.04
CA ALA A 420 -5.27 -16.85 22.51
C ALA A 420 -4.30 -17.54 21.55
N GLY A 421 -3.06 -17.05 21.53
CA GLY A 421 -2.03 -17.57 20.65
C GLY A 421 -0.63 -17.19 21.09
N VAL A 422 0.32 -17.56 20.25
CA VAL A 422 1.73 -17.20 20.38
C VAL A 422 2.25 -16.64 19.07
N HIS A 423 3.07 -15.61 19.17
CA HIS A 423 3.80 -14.98 18.08
C HIS A 423 5.30 -15.16 18.33
N TYR A 424 6.03 -15.52 17.29
CA TYR A 424 7.47 -15.67 17.31
C TYR A 424 8.08 -14.85 16.17
N GLN A 425 8.74 -13.75 16.53
CA GLN A 425 9.49 -12.90 15.61
C GLN A 425 10.79 -13.61 15.21
N ILE A 426 10.97 -13.84 13.91
CA ILE A 426 12.20 -14.42 13.34
C ILE A 426 13.21 -13.31 13.07
N ASN A 427 12.74 -12.22 12.47
CA ASN A 427 13.49 -10.98 12.24
C ASN A 427 12.49 -9.81 12.14
N SER A 428 12.95 -8.61 11.80
CA SER A 428 12.08 -7.43 11.69
C SER A 428 10.92 -7.62 10.72
N ASN A 429 11.12 -8.32 9.60
CA ASN A 429 10.07 -8.50 8.59
C ASN A 429 9.28 -9.81 8.76
N TRP A 430 9.86 -10.87 9.31
CA TRP A 430 9.27 -12.21 9.33
C TRP A 430 8.91 -12.68 10.74
N ALA A 431 7.72 -13.23 10.88
CA ALA A 431 7.28 -13.87 12.12
C ALA A 431 6.38 -15.07 11.86
N VAL A 432 6.32 -16.00 12.80
CA VAL A 432 5.35 -17.11 12.81
C VAL A 432 4.34 -16.85 13.92
N GLN A 433 3.06 -17.10 13.64
CA GLN A 433 1.99 -16.94 14.61
C GLN A 433 1.08 -18.16 14.59
N THR A 434 0.67 -18.61 15.78
CA THR A 434 -0.37 -19.63 15.94
C THR A 434 -1.41 -19.16 16.93
N ASP A 435 -2.70 -19.36 16.64
CA ASP A 435 -3.81 -19.01 17.51
C ASP A 435 -4.89 -20.07 17.54
N TRP A 436 -5.60 -20.14 18.65
CA TRP A 436 -6.90 -20.76 18.74
C TRP A 436 -7.96 -19.69 19.01
N ARG A 437 -9.07 -19.75 18.28
CA ARG A 437 -10.20 -18.84 18.39
C ARG A 437 -11.51 -19.62 18.52
N TYR A 438 -12.35 -19.16 19.44
CA TYR A 438 -13.74 -19.56 19.56
C TYR A 438 -14.63 -18.46 18.99
N ALA A 439 -15.52 -18.80 18.06
CA ALA A 439 -16.42 -17.87 17.39
C ALA A 439 -17.88 -18.25 17.67
N ALA A 440 -18.61 -17.38 18.34
CA ALA A 440 -19.99 -17.60 18.75
C ALA A 440 -20.95 -16.59 18.11
N GLY A 441 -22.09 -17.05 17.64
CA GLY A 441 -23.16 -16.20 17.13
C GLY A 441 -24.06 -15.68 18.27
N PRO A 442 -24.17 -14.36 18.52
CA PRO A 442 -25.04 -13.86 19.60
C PRO A 442 -26.54 -14.10 19.36
N ARG A 443 -26.93 -14.18 18.09
CA ARG A 443 -28.32 -14.38 17.63
C ARG A 443 -28.49 -15.67 16.82
N SER A 444 -27.51 -16.57 16.85
CA SER A 444 -27.55 -17.86 16.15
C SER A 444 -26.91 -18.94 17.01
N ASN A 445 -27.22 -20.21 16.74
CA ASN A 445 -26.64 -21.33 17.50
C ASN A 445 -25.21 -21.69 17.05
N VAL A 446 -24.52 -20.78 16.35
CA VAL A 446 -23.19 -21.02 15.81
C VAL A 446 -22.13 -20.94 16.91
N LYS A 447 -21.26 -21.95 16.96
CA LYS A 447 -20.18 -22.13 17.94
C LYS A 447 -18.98 -22.79 17.25
N ASP A 448 -18.25 -22.02 16.46
CA ASP A 448 -17.16 -22.54 15.65
C ASP A 448 -15.83 -22.42 16.40
N HIS A 449 -14.91 -23.35 16.13
CA HIS A 449 -13.54 -23.31 16.62
C HIS A 449 -12.57 -23.27 15.46
N LEU A 450 -11.56 -22.42 15.55
CA LEU A 450 -10.52 -22.28 14.55
C LEU A 450 -9.15 -22.34 15.24
N ALA A 451 -8.27 -23.23 14.78
CA ALA A 451 -6.86 -23.25 15.17
C ALA A 451 -6.02 -22.92 13.94
N THR A 452 -5.30 -21.81 13.97
CA THR A 452 -4.59 -21.24 12.83
C THR A 452 -3.09 -21.22 13.08
N GLY A 453 -2.29 -21.59 12.08
CA GLY A 453 -0.85 -21.35 12.04
C GLY A 453 -0.49 -20.60 10.75
N LYS A 454 0.26 -19.51 10.86
CA LYS A 454 0.56 -18.62 9.73
C LYS A 454 1.96 -18.01 9.80
N LEU A 455 2.49 -17.71 8.62
CA LEU A 455 3.70 -16.93 8.43
C LEU A 455 3.29 -15.49 8.10
N ILE A 456 3.90 -14.53 8.80
CA ILE A 456 3.65 -13.09 8.66
C ILE A 456 4.87 -12.44 8.02
N TYR A 457 4.61 -11.56 7.06
CA TYR A 457 5.57 -10.64 6.47
C TYR A 457 5.13 -9.20 6.71
N ARG A 458 5.98 -8.37 7.33
CA ARG A 458 5.81 -6.92 7.50
C ARG A 458 6.61 -6.18 6.43
N PHE A 459 6.02 -5.14 5.84
CA PHE A 459 6.67 -4.33 4.80
C PHE A 459 7.74 -3.40 5.36
N GLY A 460 8.45 -2.70 4.48
CA GLY A 460 9.46 -1.69 4.84
C GLY A 460 10.56 -2.26 5.73
N GLN A 461 10.94 -1.52 6.76
CA GLN A 461 11.92 -1.97 7.76
C GLN A 461 11.37 -3.03 8.72
N GLY A 462 10.07 -3.31 8.65
CA GLY A 462 9.38 -4.28 9.50
C GLY A 462 9.12 -3.75 10.91
N GLU A 463 9.19 -4.65 11.88
CA GLU A 463 9.22 -4.35 13.30
C GLU A 463 10.57 -3.76 13.70
N GLY A 464 10.54 -2.53 14.24
CA GLY A 464 11.70 -1.79 14.74
C GLY A 464 11.69 -1.62 16.26
#